data_AF-A0A8T4MNH1-F1
#
_entry.id   AF-A0A8T4MNH1-F1
#
_cell.length_a   1.000
_cell.length_b   1.000
_cell.length_c   1.000
_cell.angle_alpha   90.00
_cell.angle_beta   90.00
_cell.angle_gamma   90.00
#
_symmetry.space_group_name_H-M   'P 1'
#
loop_
_entity.id
_entity.type
_entity.pdbx_description
1 polymer ?
#
loop_
_entity_poly.entity_id
_entity_poly.type
_entity_poly.pdbx_seq_one_letter_code
_entity_poly.pdbx_strand_id
1 'polypeptide(L)'
;MEKRFGELFSESWQEYRSNFKYFFIMIFLFIFIPSLLSLFVSIPWLADLSKLGDNPSFEDSIKVMSNYTFFFVLSIIIGIASFLLSIFCYTCIIYSSLNKKKFIKFSESVRGGKEHFLRYLGYSIVAGIFIIGLLILLVIPGIIFGIFWCFSAFIFIRERKGILASLKESHKLVKGKWWKTFGFILLFFIIIVVISILISFLTELVNIIINPQIIKSLLDKSFYSSPIWYVNDFISLIGGFISNLISLPLGFLFIKNFYLDRKK
;
A
#
# COMPACT_ATOMS: atom_id res chain seq x y z
N MET A 1 -9.93 -26.07 -18.36
CA MET A 1 -10.78 -24.92 -18.71
C MET A 1 -10.29 -23.74 -17.89
N GLU A 2 -10.00 -22.59 -18.50
CA GLU A 2 -9.58 -21.39 -17.74
C GLU A 2 -10.72 -20.91 -16.85
N LYS A 3 -10.41 -20.56 -15.60
CA LYS A 3 -11.41 -20.08 -14.65
C LYS A 3 -12.05 -18.77 -15.11
N ARG A 4 -13.32 -18.58 -14.74
CA ARG A 4 -14.03 -17.31 -14.93
C ARG A 4 -13.57 -16.30 -13.87
N PHE A 5 -13.76 -15.01 -14.16
CA PHE A 5 -13.41 -13.94 -13.19
C PHE A 5 -14.08 -14.17 -11.83
N GLY A 6 -15.38 -14.48 -11.82
CA GLY A 6 -16.13 -14.71 -10.58
C GLY A 6 -15.61 -15.89 -9.75
N GLU A 7 -15.10 -16.95 -10.41
CA GLU A 7 -14.49 -18.10 -9.73
C GLU A 7 -13.16 -17.70 -9.08
N LEU A 8 -12.29 -16.99 -9.81
CA LEU A 8 -11.02 -16.48 -9.30
C LEU A 8 -11.22 -15.51 -8.13
N PHE A 9 -12.20 -14.62 -8.25
CA PHE A 9 -12.55 -13.68 -7.19
C PHE A 9 -13.09 -14.40 -5.96
N SER A 10 -14.01 -15.35 -6.14
CA SER A 10 -14.61 -16.12 -5.03
C SER A 10 -13.56 -16.96 -4.29
N GLU A 11 -12.64 -17.60 -5.01
CA GLU A 11 -11.51 -18.34 -4.43
C GLU A 11 -10.61 -17.42 -3.61
N SER A 12 -10.28 -16.25 -4.15
CA SER A 12 -9.45 -15.24 -3.47
C SER A 12 -10.13 -14.69 -2.22
N TRP A 13 -11.45 -14.46 -2.29
CA TRP A 13 -12.26 -14.00 -1.16
C TRP A 13 -12.38 -15.07 -0.07
N GLN A 14 -12.56 -16.34 -0.45
CA GLN A 14 -12.62 -17.45 0.49
C GLN A 14 -11.28 -17.62 1.22
N GLU A 15 -10.15 -17.52 0.51
CA GLU A 15 -8.82 -17.59 1.10
C GLU A 15 -8.52 -16.41 2.03
N TYR A 16 -8.94 -15.19 1.64
CA TYR A 16 -8.89 -14.00 2.48
C TYR A 16 -9.65 -14.22 3.79
N ARG A 17 -10.93 -14.60 3.73
CA ARG A 17 -11.76 -14.84 4.92
C ARG A 17 -11.19 -15.94 5.81
N SER A 18 -10.70 -17.03 5.22
CA SER A 18 -10.13 -18.15 5.97
C SER A 18 -8.86 -17.77 6.73
N ASN A 19 -8.14 -16.73 6.29
CA ASN A 19 -6.87 -16.27 6.85
C ASN A 19 -6.93 -14.81 7.35
N PHE A 20 -8.13 -14.28 7.65
CA PHE A 20 -8.32 -12.88 7.99
C PHE A 20 -7.43 -12.43 9.16
N LYS A 21 -7.32 -13.25 10.22
CA LYS A 21 -6.46 -12.95 11.38
C LYS A 21 -4.99 -12.73 10.98
N TYR A 22 -4.48 -13.52 10.05
CA TYR A 22 -3.11 -13.37 9.57
C TYR A 22 -2.95 -12.04 8.82
N PHE A 23 -3.86 -11.73 7.90
CA PHE A 23 -3.81 -10.47 7.14
C PHE A 23 -3.96 -9.25 8.04
N PHE A 24 -4.85 -9.31 9.02
CA PHE A 24 -5.02 -8.27 10.04
C PHE A 24 -3.70 -8.01 10.78
N ILE A 25 -3.07 -9.05 11.33
CA ILE A 25 -1.81 -8.90 12.07
C ILE A 25 -0.70 -8.35 11.16
N MET A 26 -0.58 -8.84 9.93
CA MET A 26 0.44 -8.36 8.99
C MET A 26 0.29 -6.87 8.66
N ILE A 27 -0.93 -6.44 8.33
CA ILE A 27 -1.21 -5.06 7.93
C ILE A 27 -1.15 -4.13 9.15
N PHE A 28 -1.64 -4.59 10.30
CA PHE A 28 -1.56 -3.84 11.54
C PHE A 28 -0.11 -3.58 11.96
N LEU A 29 0.72 -4.63 12.01
CA LEU A 29 2.10 -4.50 12.49
C LEU A 29 3.02 -3.77 11.50
N PHE A 30 2.91 -4.05 10.20
CA PHE A 30 3.88 -3.59 9.21
C PHE A 30 3.42 -2.38 8.39
N ILE A 31 2.15 -1.98 8.48
CA ILE A 31 1.61 -0.83 7.74
C ILE A 31 0.98 0.17 8.71
N PHE A 32 0.02 -0.25 9.53
CA PHE A 32 -0.69 0.67 10.43
C PHE A 32 0.20 1.29 11.50
N ILE A 33 0.95 0.48 12.26
CA ILE A 33 1.81 0.97 13.34
C ILE A 33 2.88 1.96 12.80
N PRO A 34 3.61 1.67 11.71
CA PRO A 34 4.56 2.63 11.15
C PRO A 34 3.91 3.94 10.71
N SER A 35 2.73 3.88 10.07
CA SER A 35 1.96 5.09 9.73
C SER A 35 1.53 5.85 10.98
N LEU A 36 1.12 5.15 12.05
CA LEU A 36 0.74 5.77 13.31
C LEU A 36 1.93 6.47 13.98
N LEU A 37 3.12 5.88 13.93
CA LEU A 37 4.35 6.53 14.41
C LEU A 37 4.66 7.81 13.62
N SER A 38 4.46 7.80 12.31
CA SER A 38 4.65 9.01 11.48
C SER A 38 3.71 10.15 11.87
N LEU A 39 2.47 9.83 12.27
CA LEU A 39 1.51 10.81 12.78
C LEU A 39 2.03 11.46 14.07
N PHE A 40 2.50 10.67 15.05
CA PHE A 40 3.01 11.21 16.31
C PHE A 40 4.25 12.10 16.13
N VAL A 41 5.11 11.81 15.16
CA VAL A 41 6.29 12.65 14.86
C VAL A 41 5.91 14.02 14.31
N SER A 42 4.74 14.15 13.67
CA SER A 42 4.26 15.45 13.17
C SER A 42 3.71 16.38 14.26
N ILE A 43 3.43 15.86 15.48
CA ILE A 43 2.79 16.63 16.57
C ILE A 43 3.65 17.81 17.06
N PRO A 44 4.92 17.61 17.44
CA PRO A 44 5.70 18.68 18.04
C PRO A 44 6.03 19.80 17.05
N TRP A 45 6.16 19.48 15.76
CA TRP A 45 6.40 20.47 14.71
C TRP A 45 5.29 21.53 14.64
N LEU A 46 4.02 21.11 14.61
CA LEU A 46 2.90 22.05 14.56
C LEU A 46 2.75 22.83 15.88
N ALA A 47 3.04 22.18 17.00
CA ALA A 47 3.02 22.84 18.30
C ALA A 47 4.01 24.01 18.34
N ASP A 48 5.20 23.84 17.76
CA ASP A 48 6.17 24.92 17.62
C ASP A 48 5.75 25.98 16.62
N LEU A 49 5.12 25.59 15.51
CA LEU A 49 4.57 26.54 14.54
C LEU A 49 3.47 27.41 15.15
N SER A 50 2.62 26.83 16.01
CA SER A 50 1.53 27.56 16.71
C SER A 50 2.03 28.55 17.77
N LYS A 51 3.29 28.44 18.20
CA LYS A 51 3.93 29.42 19.11
C LYS A 51 4.48 30.62 18.37
N LEU A 52 4.63 30.55 17.05
CA LEU A 52 4.92 31.72 16.23
C LEU A 52 3.66 32.58 16.20
N GLY A 53 3.65 33.65 17.00
CA GLY A 53 2.65 34.72 16.87
C GLY A 53 2.84 35.50 15.56
N ASP A 54 2.05 36.56 15.37
CA ASP A 54 2.04 37.32 14.10
C ASP A 54 3.37 38.02 13.77
N ASN A 55 4.18 38.36 14.78
CA ASN A 55 5.52 38.95 14.63
C ASN A 55 6.52 38.18 15.51
N PRO A 56 7.00 37.00 15.06
CA PRO A 56 7.91 36.19 15.85
C PRO A 56 9.28 36.87 15.96
N SER A 57 9.93 36.73 17.11
CA SER A 57 11.31 37.17 17.25
C SER A 57 12.24 36.38 16.33
N PHE A 58 13.40 36.93 16.00
CA PHE A 58 14.41 36.20 15.21
C PHE A 58 14.81 34.89 15.90
N GLU A 59 14.95 34.89 17.23
CA GLU A 59 15.31 33.70 18.01
C GLU A 59 14.22 32.62 17.94
N ASP A 60 12.95 33.00 18.08
CA ASP A 60 11.82 32.06 17.95
C ASP A 60 11.74 31.48 16.55
N SER A 61 11.96 32.32 15.53
CA SER A 61 12.00 31.90 14.13
C SER A 61 13.09 30.86 13.88
N ILE A 62 14.30 31.06 14.43
CA ILE A 62 15.41 30.11 14.31
C ILE A 62 15.11 28.80 15.07
N LYS A 63 14.55 28.87 16.28
CA LYS A 63 14.19 27.67 17.05
C LYS A 63 13.15 26.82 16.31
N VAL A 64 12.10 27.43 15.77
CA VAL A 64 11.08 26.71 15.01
C VAL A 64 11.67 26.13 13.72
N MET A 65 12.53 26.87 13.02
CA MET A 65 13.22 26.36 11.82
C MET A 65 14.12 25.15 12.12
N SER A 66 14.87 25.20 13.23
CA SER A 66 15.72 24.11 13.68
C SER A 66 14.90 22.87 14.05
N ASN A 67 13.84 23.05 14.85
CA ASN A 67 12.94 21.95 15.24
C ASN A 67 12.23 21.36 14.01
N TYR A 68 11.79 22.21 13.07
CA TYR A 68 11.22 21.74 11.81
C TYR A 68 12.19 20.86 11.02
N THR A 69 13.45 21.30 10.88
CA THR A 69 14.48 20.52 10.18
C THR A 69 14.69 19.16 10.85
N PHE A 70 14.73 19.12 12.18
CA PHE A 70 14.83 17.86 12.94
C PHE A 70 13.64 16.92 12.69
N PHE A 71 12.39 17.40 12.83
CA PHE A 71 11.19 16.59 12.61
C PHE A 71 11.02 16.18 11.15
N PHE A 72 11.48 17.01 10.20
CA PHE A 72 11.51 16.68 8.78
C PHE A 72 12.50 15.54 8.49
N VAL A 73 13.71 15.60 9.03
CA VAL A 73 14.67 14.49 8.89
C VAL A 73 14.13 13.21 9.55
N LEU A 74 13.54 13.33 10.73
CA LEU A 74 12.94 12.19 11.44
C LEU A 74 11.76 11.57 10.66
N SER A 75 10.91 12.40 10.04
CA SER A 75 9.78 11.92 9.22
C SER A 75 10.26 11.22 7.95
N ILE A 76 11.35 11.68 7.32
CA ILE A 76 12.00 10.97 6.22
C ILE A 76 12.49 9.59 6.67
N ILE A 77 13.17 9.51 7.82
CA ILE A 77 13.68 8.24 8.35
C ILE A 77 12.54 7.26 8.61
N ILE A 78 11.46 7.72 9.26
CA ILE A 78 10.26 6.89 9.52
C ILE A 78 9.55 6.51 8.22
N GLY A 79 9.48 7.42 7.25
CA GLY A 79 8.92 7.16 5.92
C GLY A 79 9.67 6.05 5.19
N ILE A 80 11.01 6.12 5.18
CA ILE A 80 11.87 5.08 4.60
C ILE A 80 11.68 3.75 5.35
N ALA A 81 11.66 3.77 6.70
CA ALA A 81 11.43 2.56 7.49
C ALA A 81 10.05 1.94 7.20
N SER A 82 9.01 2.77 7.11
CA SER A 82 7.65 2.35 6.77
C SER A 82 7.56 1.76 5.37
N PHE A 83 8.25 2.35 4.40
CA PHE A 83 8.35 1.82 3.04
C PHE A 83 9.06 0.46 2.99
N LEU A 84 10.16 0.29 3.74
CA LEU A 84 10.83 -1.01 3.83
C LEU A 84 9.95 -2.07 4.50
N LEU A 85 9.23 -1.71 5.57
CA LEU A 85 8.29 -2.60 6.26
C LEU A 85 7.10 -2.99 5.37
N SER A 86 6.62 -2.09 4.50
CA SER A 86 5.55 -2.42 3.55
C SER A 86 6.02 -3.42 2.50
N ILE A 87 7.23 -3.25 1.94
CA ILE A 87 7.85 -4.23 1.02
C ILE A 87 8.02 -5.58 1.73
N PHE A 88 8.45 -5.57 3.00
CA PHE A 88 8.56 -6.79 3.80
C PHE A 88 7.19 -7.48 3.97
N CYS A 89 6.14 -6.71 4.27
CA CYS A 89 4.77 -7.21 4.36
C CYS A 89 4.30 -7.85 3.04
N TYR A 90 4.55 -7.20 1.90
CA TYR A 90 4.20 -7.73 0.58
C TYR A 90 4.94 -9.03 0.28
N THR A 91 6.23 -9.10 0.60
CA THR A 91 7.03 -10.33 0.43
C THR A 91 6.45 -11.49 1.24
N CYS A 92 6.09 -11.23 2.50
CA CYS A 92 5.49 -12.22 3.40
C CYS A 92 4.16 -12.75 2.86
N ILE A 93 3.27 -11.85 2.41
CA ILE A 93 1.96 -12.20 1.86
C ILE A 93 2.13 -13.01 0.58
N ILE A 94 2.96 -12.56 -0.37
CA ILE A 94 3.19 -13.28 -1.63
C ILE A 94 3.75 -14.68 -1.35
N TYR A 95 4.81 -14.79 -0.52
CA TYR A 95 5.40 -16.06 -0.15
C TYR A 95 4.39 -17.01 0.49
N SER A 96 3.63 -16.52 1.47
CA SER A 96 2.63 -17.33 2.17
C SER A 96 1.47 -17.75 1.29
N SER A 97 1.03 -16.88 0.38
CA SER A 97 -0.07 -17.16 -0.55
C SER A 97 0.29 -18.27 -1.54
N LEU A 98 1.58 -18.41 -1.89
CA LEU A 98 2.08 -19.46 -2.79
C LEU A 98 2.18 -20.83 -2.12
N ASN A 99 2.19 -20.88 -0.78
CA ASN A 99 2.19 -22.12 -0.04
C ASN A 99 0.78 -22.72 -0.01
N LYS A 100 0.61 -23.98 -0.44
CA LYS A 100 -0.69 -24.67 -0.54
C LYS A 100 -1.35 -25.00 0.83
N LYS A 101 -0.99 -24.30 1.91
CA LYS A 101 -1.53 -24.58 3.24
C LYS A 101 -2.89 -23.89 3.39
N LYS A 102 -3.86 -24.60 3.99
CA LYS A 102 -5.20 -24.07 4.27
C LYS A 102 -5.19 -22.88 5.23
N PHE A 103 -4.25 -22.89 6.20
CA PHE A 103 -4.07 -21.85 7.19
C PHE A 103 -2.64 -21.32 7.18
N ILE A 104 -2.50 -20.00 7.14
CA ILE A 104 -1.21 -19.30 7.12
C ILE A 104 -0.80 -18.98 8.56
N LYS A 105 0.34 -19.53 9.00
CA LYS A 105 0.95 -19.17 10.29
C LYS A 105 1.81 -17.91 10.14
N PHE A 106 1.63 -16.95 11.05
CA PHE A 106 2.39 -15.70 11.08
C PHE A 106 3.91 -15.93 11.13
N SER A 107 4.39 -16.79 12.04
CA SER A 107 5.82 -17.06 12.20
C SER A 107 6.47 -17.67 10.95
N GLU A 108 5.78 -18.58 10.28
CA GLU A 108 6.25 -19.17 9.02
C GLU A 108 6.31 -18.13 7.89
N SER A 109 5.31 -17.25 7.83
CA SER A 109 5.26 -16.16 6.85
C SER A 109 6.42 -15.18 7.03
N VAL A 110 6.66 -14.72 8.26
CA VAL A 110 7.75 -13.81 8.59
C VAL A 110 9.11 -14.46 8.29
N ARG A 111 9.26 -15.77 8.57
CA ARG A 111 10.50 -16.49 8.24
C ARG A 111 10.76 -16.55 6.73
N GLY A 112 9.74 -16.90 5.94
CA GLY A 112 9.86 -16.91 4.48
C GLY A 112 10.04 -15.52 3.89
N GLY A 113 9.36 -14.52 4.46
CA GLY A 113 9.55 -13.11 4.13
C GLY A 113 10.99 -12.67 4.34
N LYS A 114 11.61 -12.99 5.48
CA LYS A 114 13.02 -12.66 5.76
C LYS A 114 14.00 -13.30 4.77
N GLU A 115 13.79 -14.57 4.41
CA GLU A 115 14.65 -15.27 3.42
C GLU A 115 14.60 -14.59 2.05
N HIS A 116 13.42 -14.10 1.65
CA HIS A 116 13.20 -13.53 0.32
C HIS A 116 13.25 -12.00 0.28
N PHE A 117 13.29 -11.31 1.42
CA PHE A 117 13.14 -9.86 1.51
C PHE A 117 14.16 -9.11 0.67
N LEU A 118 15.46 -9.38 0.84
CA LEU A 118 16.52 -8.66 0.10
C LEU A 118 16.41 -8.87 -1.40
N ARG A 119 16.05 -10.09 -1.83
CA ARG A 119 15.86 -10.40 -3.25
C ARG A 119 14.62 -9.71 -3.81
N TYR A 120 13.52 -9.70 -3.06
CA TYR A 120 12.29 -9.03 -3.46
C TYR A 120 12.43 -7.51 -3.44
N LEU A 121 13.22 -6.95 -2.52
CA LEU A 121 13.58 -5.53 -2.47
C LEU A 121 14.35 -5.12 -3.74
N GLY A 122 15.35 -5.92 -4.14
CA GLY A 122 16.04 -5.69 -5.42
C GLY A 122 15.08 -5.77 -6.62
N TYR A 123 14.18 -6.75 -6.62
CA TYR A 123 13.12 -6.87 -7.63
C TYR A 123 12.19 -5.66 -7.65
N SER A 124 11.72 -5.17 -6.51
CA SER A 124 10.76 -4.06 -6.42
C SER A 124 11.38 -2.73 -6.87
N ILE A 125 12.66 -2.51 -6.57
CA ILE A 125 13.40 -1.34 -7.06
C ILE A 125 13.51 -1.38 -8.59
N VAL A 126 13.95 -2.51 -9.17
CA VAL A 126 14.10 -2.64 -10.62
C VAL A 126 12.74 -2.52 -11.32
N ALA A 127 11.73 -3.26 -10.86
CA ALA A 127 10.38 -3.18 -11.41
C ALA A 127 9.78 -1.77 -11.28
N GLY A 128 10.02 -1.10 -10.15
CA GLY A 128 9.59 0.27 -9.91
C GLY A 128 10.21 1.25 -10.89
N ILE A 129 11.53 1.19 -11.12
CA ILE A 129 12.22 2.06 -12.09
C ILE A 129 11.67 1.85 -13.50
N PHE A 130 11.45 0.60 -13.92
CA PHE A 130 10.88 0.33 -15.25
C PHE A 130 9.46 0.90 -15.37
N ILE A 131 8.59 0.68 -14.39
CA ILE A 131 7.20 1.16 -14.44
C ILE A 131 7.14 2.68 -14.39
N ILE A 132 7.90 3.33 -13.50
CA ILE A 132 7.96 4.79 -13.38
C ILE A 132 8.53 5.39 -14.66
N GLY A 133 9.63 4.85 -15.18
CA GLY A 133 10.23 5.31 -16.44
C GLY A 133 9.25 5.21 -17.60
N LEU A 134 8.49 4.12 -17.68
CA LEU A 134 7.46 3.95 -18.71
C LEU A 134 6.31 4.94 -18.54
N LEU A 135 5.82 5.15 -17.31
CA LEU A 135 4.71 6.07 -17.03
C LEU A 135 5.07 7.54 -17.28
N ILE A 136 6.30 7.96 -16.95
CA ILE A 136 6.80 9.30 -17.23
C ILE A 136 6.93 9.52 -18.74
N LEU A 137 7.41 8.51 -19.48
CA LEU A 137 7.60 8.63 -20.92
C LEU A 137 6.26 8.68 -21.65
N LEU A 138 5.33 7.75 -21.35
CA LEU A 138 3.94 7.72 -21.84
C LEU A 138 3.07 6.76 -20.99
N VAL A 139 1.85 7.17 -20.66
CA VAL A 139 0.89 6.35 -19.89
C VAL A 139 0.58 5.00 -20.57
N ILE A 140 0.44 4.99 -21.90
CA ILE A 140 0.02 3.80 -22.67
C ILE A 140 1.05 2.65 -22.58
N PRO A 141 2.35 2.86 -22.87
CA PRO A 141 3.39 1.85 -22.64
C PRO A 141 3.42 1.32 -21.19
N GLY A 142 3.24 2.20 -20.20
CA GLY A 142 3.18 1.79 -18.79
C GLY A 142 2.10 0.76 -18.51
N ILE A 143 0.89 0.98 -19.04
CA ILE A 143 -0.22 0.01 -18.91
C ILE A 143 0.11 -1.29 -19.63
N ILE A 144 0.60 -1.22 -20.87
CA ILE A 144 0.90 -2.41 -21.69
C ILE A 144 1.89 -3.34 -20.97
N PHE A 145 3.03 -2.80 -20.53
CA PHE A 145 4.05 -3.57 -19.83
C PHE A 145 3.63 -3.97 -18.41
N GLY A 146 2.86 -3.12 -17.72
CA GLY A 146 2.26 -3.47 -16.43
C GLY A 146 1.41 -4.75 -16.50
N ILE A 147 0.61 -4.90 -17.55
CA ILE A 147 -0.18 -6.11 -17.77
C ILE A 147 0.71 -7.30 -18.13
N PHE A 148 1.75 -7.13 -18.96
CA PHE A 148 2.69 -8.21 -19.26
C PHE A 148 3.46 -8.71 -18.03
N TRP A 149 3.71 -7.85 -17.05
CA TRP A 149 4.51 -8.16 -15.86
C TRP A 149 3.68 -8.38 -14.59
N CYS A 150 2.34 -8.43 -14.68
CA CYS A 150 1.49 -8.61 -13.50
C CYS A 150 1.81 -9.87 -12.68
N PHE A 151 2.35 -10.93 -13.29
CA PHE A 151 2.68 -12.19 -12.60
C PHE A 151 4.15 -12.31 -12.19
N SER A 152 5.01 -11.35 -12.55
CA SER A 152 6.46 -11.51 -12.37
C SER A 152 6.88 -11.61 -10.91
N ALA A 153 6.18 -10.95 -9.98
CA ALA A 153 6.45 -11.06 -8.55
C ALA A 153 6.26 -12.49 -8.02
N PHE A 154 5.18 -13.15 -8.45
CA PHE A 154 4.87 -14.54 -8.06
C PHE A 154 5.83 -15.53 -8.71
N ILE A 155 6.20 -15.31 -9.96
CA ILE A 155 7.21 -16.12 -10.68
C ILE A 155 8.57 -15.98 -9.99
N PHE A 156 8.97 -14.76 -9.63
CA PHE A 156 10.25 -14.48 -9.00
C PHE A 156 10.39 -15.23 -7.66
N ILE A 157 9.37 -15.14 -6.80
CA ILE A 157 9.38 -15.81 -5.50
C ILE A 157 9.25 -17.34 -5.64
N ARG A 158 8.32 -17.81 -6.49
CA ARG A 158 8.04 -19.25 -6.62
C ARG A 158 9.13 -20.02 -7.35
N GLU A 159 9.64 -19.47 -8.45
CA GLU A 159 10.56 -20.17 -9.37
C GLU A 159 12.02 -19.85 -9.08
N ARG A 160 12.30 -18.95 -8.12
CA ARG A 160 13.66 -18.48 -7.77
C ARG A 160 14.47 -18.02 -8.99
N LYS A 161 13.78 -17.51 -10.02
CA LYS A 161 14.37 -16.97 -11.24
C LYS A 161 14.95 -15.58 -10.99
N GLY A 162 15.92 -15.17 -11.82
CA GLY A 162 16.38 -13.78 -11.84
C GLY A 162 15.26 -12.81 -12.25
N ILE A 163 15.44 -11.50 -11.99
CA ILE A 163 14.44 -10.45 -12.25
C ILE A 163 14.00 -10.47 -13.72
N LEU A 164 14.95 -10.35 -14.66
CA LEU A 164 14.67 -10.35 -16.10
C LEU A 164 14.04 -11.66 -16.59
N ALA A 165 14.48 -12.80 -16.04
CA ALA A 165 13.91 -14.10 -16.38
C ALA A 165 12.44 -14.21 -15.92
N SER A 166 12.10 -13.64 -14.76
CA SER A 166 10.73 -13.60 -14.23
C SER A 166 9.82 -12.70 -15.06
N LEU A 167 10.33 -11.55 -15.51
CA LEU A 167 9.61 -10.63 -16.42
C LEU A 167 9.35 -11.29 -17.78
N LYS A 168 10.37 -11.94 -18.37
CA LYS A 168 10.23 -12.67 -19.65
C LYS A 168 9.20 -13.80 -19.54
N GLU A 169 9.21 -14.53 -18.42
CA GLU A 169 8.25 -15.61 -18.19
C GLU A 169 6.83 -15.07 -18.01
N SER A 170 6.64 -13.99 -17.24
CA SER A 170 5.35 -13.33 -17.11
C SER A 170 4.81 -12.88 -18.47
N HIS A 171 5.67 -12.28 -19.30
CA HIS A 171 5.30 -11.88 -20.65
C HIS A 171 4.85 -13.07 -21.50
N LYS A 172 5.53 -14.22 -21.42
CA LYS A 172 5.11 -15.44 -22.14
C LYS A 172 3.73 -15.93 -21.71
N LEU A 173 3.41 -15.88 -20.41
CA LEU A 173 2.10 -16.29 -19.89
C LEU A 173 0.96 -15.38 -20.35
N VAL A 174 1.25 -14.11 -20.59
CA VAL A 174 0.26 -13.11 -20.99
C VAL A 174 0.16 -12.97 -22.52
N LYS A 175 1.23 -13.28 -23.25
CA LYS A 175 1.30 -13.19 -24.72
C LYS A 175 0.18 -14.02 -25.36
N GLY A 176 -0.54 -13.42 -26.31
CA GLY A 176 -1.69 -14.05 -26.98
C GLY A 176 -3.00 -14.01 -26.19
N LYS A 177 -2.98 -13.61 -24.91
CA LYS A 177 -4.18 -13.48 -24.06
C LYS A 177 -4.25 -12.13 -23.33
N TRP A 178 -3.56 -11.12 -23.87
CA TRP A 178 -3.38 -9.81 -23.24
C TRP A 178 -4.70 -9.14 -22.88
N TRP A 179 -5.66 -9.06 -23.80
CA TRP A 179 -6.97 -8.42 -23.56
C TRP A 179 -7.76 -9.08 -22.44
N LYS A 180 -7.70 -10.42 -22.33
CA LYS A 180 -8.35 -11.15 -21.23
C LYS A 180 -7.68 -10.84 -19.88
N THR A 181 -6.35 -10.81 -19.86
CA THR A 181 -5.58 -10.46 -18.64
C THR A 181 -5.84 -9.00 -18.24
N PHE A 182 -5.81 -8.08 -19.19
CA PHE A 182 -6.16 -6.67 -18.98
C PHE A 182 -7.58 -6.53 -18.42
N GLY A 183 -8.59 -7.14 -19.04
CA GLY A 183 -9.97 -7.07 -18.58
C GLY A 183 -10.15 -7.60 -17.15
N PHE A 184 -9.47 -8.69 -16.78
CA PHE A 184 -9.54 -9.25 -15.42
C PHE A 184 -8.87 -8.34 -14.40
N ILE A 185 -7.67 -7.83 -14.70
CA ILE A 185 -6.95 -6.91 -13.82
C ILE A 185 -7.72 -5.60 -13.69
N LEU A 186 -8.28 -5.07 -14.79
CA LEU A 186 -9.08 -3.85 -14.79
C LEU A 186 -10.36 -4.01 -13.98
N LEU A 187 -11.10 -5.09 -14.16
CA LEU A 187 -12.32 -5.36 -13.40
C LEU A 187 -12.03 -5.49 -11.90
N PHE A 188 -10.95 -6.20 -11.55
CA PHE A 188 -10.50 -6.30 -10.17
C PHE A 188 -10.09 -4.93 -9.61
N PHE A 189 -9.33 -4.15 -10.37
CA PHE A 189 -8.92 -2.80 -9.99
C PHE A 189 -10.12 -1.88 -9.73
N ILE A 190 -11.14 -1.91 -10.60
CA ILE A 190 -12.37 -1.14 -10.41
C ILE A 190 -13.06 -1.53 -9.09
N ILE A 191 -13.17 -2.83 -8.78
CA ILE A 191 -13.77 -3.29 -7.51
C ILE A 191 -13.00 -2.72 -6.31
N ILE A 192 -11.67 -2.81 -6.33
CA ILE A 192 -10.84 -2.28 -5.23
C ILE A 192 -10.97 -0.76 -5.12
N VAL A 193 -10.95 -0.02 -6.23
CA VAL A 193 -11.12 1.44 -6.23
C VAL A 193 -12.49 1.84 -5.68
N VAL A 194 -13.56 1.16 -6.07
CA VAL A 194 -14.91 1.42 -5.53
C VAL A 194 -14.94 1.18 -4.03
N ILE A 195 -14.37 0.08 -3.54
CA ILE A 195 -14.28 -0.20 -2.09
C ILE A 195 -13.50 0.91 -1.37
N SER A 196 -12.35 1.32 -1.92
CA SER A 196 -11.53 2.38 -1.33
C SER A 196 -12.25 3.73 -1.31
N ILE A 197 -12.95 4.11 -2.39
CA ILE A 197 -13.75 5.35 -2.45
C ILE A 197 -14.86 5.31 -1.39
N LEU A 198 -15.56 4.18 -1.25
CA LEU A 198 -16.62 4.04 -0.23
C LEU A 198 -16.06 4.17 1.18
N ILE A 199 -14.92 3.55 1.48
CA ILE A 199 -14.27 3.66 2.78
C ILE A 199 -13.83 5.10 3.03
N SER A 200 -13.16 5.74 2.07
CA SER A 200 -12.74 7.14 2.18
C SER A 200 -13.92 8.08 2.39
N PHE A 201 -15.02 7.87 1.68
CA PHE A 201 -16.24 8.64 1.86
C PHE A 201 -16.83 8.47 3.27
N LEU A 202 -16.92 7.23 3.78
CA LEU A 202 -17.37 6.97 5.15
C LEU A 202 -16.46 7.60 6.20
N THR A 203 -15.15 7.53 5.99
CA THR A 203 -14.15 8.16 6.87
C THR A 203 -14.34 9.68 6.90
N GLU A 204 -14.61 10.31 5.75
CA GLU A 204 -14.87 11.75 5.69
C GLU A 204 -16.19 12.14 6.37
N LEU A 205 -17.24 11.33 6.23
CA LEU A 205 -18.49 11.55 6.98
C LEU A 205 -18.26 11.51 8.50
N VAL A 206 -17.45 10.56 8.97
CA VAL A 206 -17.07 10.48 10.39
C VAL A 206 -16.28 11.71 10.83
N ASN A 207 -15.35 12.19 9.99
CA ASN A 207 -14.59 13.42 10.26
C ASN A 207 -15.50 14.63 10.44
N ILE A 208 -16.46 14.83 9.54
CA ILE A 208 -17.41 15.94 9.58
C ILE A 208 -18.28 15.89 10.85
N ILE A 209 -18.72 14.69 11.27
CA ILE A 209 -19.54 14.52 12.47
C ILE A 209 -18.74 14.82 13.74
N ILE A 210 -17.51 14.33 13.83
CA ILE A 210 -16.66 14.49 15.03
C ILE A 210 -16.13 15.93 15.12
N ASN A 211 -15.80 16.55 13.99
CA ASN A 211 -15.22 17.89 13.92
C ASN A 211 -16.08 18.80 13.03
N PRO A 212 -17.26 19.25 13.49
CA PRO A 212 -18.16 20.09 12.68
C PRO A 212 -17.55 21.44 12.30
N GLN A 213 -16.49 21.87 13.01
CA GLN A 213 -15.72 23.06 12.67
C GLN A 213 -14.92 22.92 11.36
N ILE A 214 -14.72 21.70 10.83
CA ILE A 214 -14.09 21.48 9.52
C ILE A 214 -14.83 22.26 8.43
N ILE A 215 -16.17 22.26 8.46
CA ILE A 215 -16.99 23.00 7.50
C ILE A 215 -16.72 24.51 7.59
N LYS A 216 -16.58 25.04 8.81
CA LYS A 216 -16.25 26.47 9.03
C LYS A 216 -14.83 26.79 8.57
N SER A 217 -13.85 25.94 8.86
CA SER A 217 -12.46 26.15 8.42
C SER A 217 -12.29 26.11 6.89
N LEU A 218 -13.09 25.31 6.19
CA LEU A 218 -13.10 25.28 4.71
C LEU A 218 -13.67 26.56 4.10
N LEU A 219 -14.55 27.26 4.83
CA LEU A 219 -15.20 28.49 4.39
C LEU A 219 -14.41 29.75 4.78
N ASP A 220 -13.83 29.79 5.98
CA ASP A 220 -13.22 31.02 6.52
C ASP A 220 -11.76 31.23 6.11
N LYS A 221 -11.08 30.27 5.45
CA LYS A 221 -9.63 30.29 5.16
C LYS A 221 -8.74 30.61 6.38
N SER A 222 -9.30 30.69 7.59
CA SER A 222 -8.59 30.97 8.83
C SER A 222 -7.96 29.70 9.34
N PHE A 223 -6.68 29.80 9.68
CA PHE A 223 -5.78 28.68 9.89
C PHE A 223 -6.21 27.72 11.00
N TYR A 224 -6.09 26.43 10.66
CA TYR A 224 -5.92 25.23 11.47
C TYR A 224 -5.74 25.44 12.99
N SER A 225 -6.79 25.19 13.78
CA SER A 225 -6.61 24.91 15.21
C SER A 225 -5.92 23.55 15.37
N SER A 226 -4.69 23.57 15.90
CA SER A 226 -3.73 22.46 16.04
C SER A 226 -4.33 21.09 16.42
N PRO A 227 -5.33 20.94 17.32
CA PRO A 227 -5.88 19.61 17.67
C PRO A 227 -6.77 18.96 16.60
N ILE A 228 -7.50 19.74 15.78
CA ILE A 228 -8.49 19.20 14.81
C ILE A 228 -7.79 18.40 13.71
N TRP A 229 -6.62 18.86 13.27
CA TRP A 229 -5.89 18.22 12.18
C TRP A 229 -5.39 16.83 12.57
N TYR A 230 -4.96 16.63 13.83
CA TYR A 230 -4.55 15.30 14.31
C TYR A 230 -5.70 14.32 14.46
N VAL A 231 -6.86 14.79 14.90
CA VAL A 231 -8.05 13.95 14.96
C VAL A 231 -8.46 13.53 13.55
N ASN A 232 -8.43 14.46 12.59
CA ASN A 232 -8.72 14.18 11.19
C ASN A 232 -7.71 13.20 10.56
N ASP A 233 -6.43 13.40 10.80
CA ASP A 233 -5.37 12.52 10.29
C ASP A 233 -5.45 11.13 10.92
N PHE A 234 -5.76 11.04 12.22
CA PHE A 234 -5.96 9.76 12.90
C PHE A 234 -7.17 8.99 12.34
N ILE A 235 -8.29 9.67 12.12
CA ILE A 235 -9.48 9.08 11.49
C ILE A 235 -9.16 8.65 10.05
N SER A 236 -8.45 9.49 9.28
CA SER A 236 -7.95 9.17 7.94
C SER A 236 -7.03 7.95 7.93
N LEU A 237 -6.18 7.82 8.95
CA LEU A 237 -5.29 6.68 9.14
C LEU A 237 -6.07 5.39 9.40
N ILE A 238 -7.14 5.45 10.21
CA ILE A 238 -8.08 4.33 10.40
C ILE A 238 -8.77 3.95 9.08
N GLY A 239 -9.27 4.93 8.32
CA GLY A 239 -9.86 4.68 7.01
C GLY A 239 -8.87 4.01 6.04
N GLY A 240 -7.64 4.54 5.97
CA GLY A 240 -6.55 3.98 5.19
C GLY A 240 -6.18 2.55 5.62
N PHE A 241 -6.20 2.26 6.92
CA PHE A 241 -5.98 0.92 7.44
C PHE A 241 -7.05 -0.06 6.98
N ILE A 242 -8.33 0.29 7.11
CA ILE A 242 -9.45 -0.56 6.69
C ILE A 242 -9.37 -0.81 5.18
N SER A 243 -9.07 0.24 4.40
CA SER A 243 -8.87 0.13 2.95
C SER A 243 -7.73 -0.82 2.61
N ASN A 244 -6.56 -0.67 3.25
CA ASN A 244 -5.40 -1.54 3.05
C ASN A 244 -5.65 -2.99 3.50
N LEU A 245 -6.42 -3.17 4.59
CA LEU A 245 -6.78 -4.48 5.14
C LEU A 245 -7.55 -5.35 4.13
N ILE A 246 -8.34 -4.71 3.26
CA ILE A 246 -9.11 -5.40 2.23
C ILE A 246 -8.33 -5.45 0.92
N SER A 247 -7.82 -4.31 0.45
CA SER A 247 -7.29 -4.17 -0.91
C SER A 247 -6.00 -4.96 -1.12
N LEU A 248 -5.04 -4.88 -0.18
CA LEU A 248 -3.72 -5.47 -0.36
C LEU A 248 -3.78 -7.00 -0.35
N PRO A 249 -4.35 -7.68 0.66
CA PRO A 249 -4.43 -9.13 0.66
C PRO A 249 -5.20 -9.64 -0.53
N LEU A 250 -6.37 -9.07 -0.81
CA LEU A 250 -7.23 -9.52 -1.89
C LEU A 250 -6.56 -9.34 -3.25
N GLY A 251 -5.79 -8.25 -3.44
CA GLY A 251 -4.99 -8.02 -4.64
C GLY A 251 -3.92 -9.08 -4.85
N PHE A 252 -3.11 -9.37 -3.82
CA PHE A 252 -2.11 -10.42 -3.92
C PHE A 252 -2.75 -11.79 -4.16
N LEU A 253 -3.84 -12.13 -3.46
CA LEU A 253 -4.54 -13.40 -3.63
C LEU A 253 -5.16 -13.54 -5.03
N PHE A 254 -5.77 -12.49 -5.55
CA PHE A 254 -6.36 -12.48 -6.89
C PHE A 254 -5.31 -12.69 -7.97
N ILE A 255 -4.23 -11.90 -7.95
CA ILE A 255 -3.16 -12.02 -8.94
C ILE A 255 -2.47 -13.40 -8.81
N LYS A 256 -2.27 -13.89 -7.58
CA LYS A 256 -1.76 -15.24 -7.35
C LYS A 256 -2.67 -16.31 -7.95
N ASN A 257 -3.95 -16.32 -7.63
CA ASN A 257 -4.90 -17.32 -8.12
C ASN A 257 -4.99 -17.27 -9.65
N PHE A 258 -4.94 -16.06 -10.22
CA PHE A 258 -4.90 -15.88 -11.66
C PHE A 258 -3.61 -16.41 -12.28
N TYR A 259 -2.44 -16.15 -11.67
CA TYR A 259 -1.17 -16.74 -12.08
C TYR A 259 -1.21 -18.27 -12.04
N LEU A 260 -1.75 -18.85 -10.96
CA LEU A 260 -1.85 -20.31 -10.80
C LEU A 260 -2.77 -20.95 -11.84
N ASP A 261 -3.85 -20.26 -12.24
CA ASP A 261 -4.73 -20.72 -13.32
C ASP A 261 -4.04 -20.67 -14.69
N ARG A 262 -3.29 -19.60 -14.97
CA ARG A 262 -2.56 -19.41 -16.24
C ARG A 262 -1.40 -20.40 -16.45
N LYS A 263 -0.85 -20.93 -15.37
CA LYS A 263 0.28 -21.87 -15.42
C LYS A 263 -0.15 -23.34 -15.58
N LYS A 264 -1.44 -23.64 -15.44
CA LYS A 264 -1.99 -24.99 -15.71
C LYS A 264 -2.10 -25.24 -17.21
#